data_AF-A0A286G1W6-F1
#
_entry.id   AF-A0A286G1W6-F1
#
_cell.length_a   1.000
_cell.length_b   1.000
_cell.length_c   1.000
_cell.angle_alpha   90.00
_cell.angle_beta   90.00
_cell.angle_gamma   90.00
#
_symmetry.space_group_name_H-M   'P 1'
#
loop_
_entity.id
_entity.type
_entity.pdbx_description
1 polymer ?
#
loop_
_entity_poly.entity_id
_entity_poly.type
_entity_poly.pdbx_seq_one_letter_code
_entity_poly.pdbx_strand_id
1 'polypeptide(L)'
;MLKILIVDDELDIKPLYEQRFAREILSQQVDLSFAHSGEEALGGLANSEVGLILSDINMPGMDGLELLRRIRQKYPKQPPAIMMVTAYGDDENYQQAMRAGADDFLTKPLDFKLLKTKLKDLTAHEHQDPGH
;
A
#
# COMPACT_ATOMS: atom_id res chain seq x y z
N MET A 1 13.32 -8.66 2.22
CA MET A 1 12.05 -9.09 1.58
C MET A 1 11.00 -8.07 1.95
N LEU A 2 10.45 -7.34 0.99
CA LEU A 2 9.45 -6.30 1.23
C LEU A 2 8.06 -6.94 1.39
N LYS A 3 7.40 -6.71 2.52
CA LYS A 3 6.02 -7.17 2.77
C LYS A 3 5.06 -6.08 2.32
N ILE A 4 4.21 -6.38 1.34
CA ILE A 4 3.24 -5.47 0.76
C ILE A 4 1.83 -5.96 1.11
N LEU A 5 1.05 -5.12 1.78
CA LEU A 5 -0.37 -5.35 2.03
C LEU A 5 -1.19 -4.62 0.96
N ILE A 6 -1.94 -5.36 0.16
CA ILE A 6 -2.91 -4.80 -0.79
C ILE A 6 -4.28 -4.78 -0.11
N VAL A 7 -4.93 -3.61 -0.11
CA VAL A 7 -6.25 -3.39 0.46
C VAL A 7 -7.20 -2.94 -0.63
N ASP A 8 -8.10 -3.82 -1.04
CA ASP A 8 -9.06 -3.60 -2.12
C ASP A 8 -10.24 -4.59 -1.93
N ASP A 9 -11.48 -4.10 -2.04
CA ASP A 9 -12.68 -4.90 -1.84
C ASP A 9 -12.98 -5.87 -3.00
N GLU A 10 -12.31 -5.69 -4.15
CA GLU A 10 -12.43 -6.57 -5.31
C GLU A 10 -11.63 -7.89 -5.13
N LEU A 11 -12.31 -9.04 -5.13
CA LEU A 11 -11.64 -10.35 -4.95
C LEU A 11 -10.66 -10.71 -6.08
N ASP A 12 -10.89 -10.19 -7.29
CA ASP A 12 -10.09 -10.51 -8.48
C ASP A 12 -8.71 -9.82 -8.49
N ILE A 13 -8.45 -8.91 -7.55
CA ILE A 13 -7.15 -8.24 -7.46
C ILE A 13 -6.04 -9.21 -7.05
N LYS A 14 -6.33 -10.17 -6.17
CA LYS A 14 -5.33 -11.13 -5.69
C LYS A 14 -4.63 -11.90 -6.83
N PRO A 15 -5.33 -12.64 -7.71
CA PRO A 15 -4.69 -13.36 -8.80
C PRO A 15 -3.96 -12.41 -9.77
N LEU A 16 -4.46 -11.18 -9.98
CA LEU A 16 -3.80 -10.19 -10.81
C LEU A 16 -2.43 -9.79 -10.23
N TYR A 17 -2.36 -9.44 -8.94
CA TYR A 17 -1.10 -9.06 -8.29
C TYR A 17 -0.13 -10.24 -8.22
N GLU A 18 -0.59 -11.43 -7.87
CA GLU A 18 0.24 -12.64 -7.86
C GLU A 18 0.84 -12.93 -9.24
N GLN A 19 0.03 -12.82 -10.30
CA GLN A 19 0.52 -13.00 -11.68
C GLN A 19 1.55 -11.92 -12.05
N ARG A 20 1.29 -10.64 -11.72
CA ARG A 20 2.18 -9.53 -12.09
C ARG A 20 3.47 -9.53 -11.29
N PHE A 21 3.47 -10.02 -10.06
CA PHE A 21 4.63 -10.10 -9.16
C PHE A 21 5.26 -11.50 -9.05
N ALA A 22 4.82 -12.46 -9.87
CA ALA A 22 5.26 -13.86 -9.79
C ALA A 22 6.78 -14.02 -9.69
N ARG A 23 7.55 -13.26 -10.48
CA ARG A 23 9.03 -13.32 -10.44
C ARG A 23 9.58 -12.80 -9.12
N GLU A 24 9.09 -11.67 -8.63
CA GLU A 24 9.54 -11.04 -7.39
C GLU A 24 9.20 -11.93 -6.17
N ILE A 25 8.02 -12.56 -6.18
CA ILE A 25 7.58 -13.54 -5.16
C ILE A 25 8.48 -14.78 -5.18
N LEU A 26 8.70 -15.38 -6.36
CA LEU A 26 9.57 -16.57 -6.49
C LEU A 26 11.02 -16.29 -6.07
N SER A 27 11.50 -15.07 -6.28
CA SER A 27 12.83 -14.64 -5.84
C SER A 27 12.90 -14.17 -4.38
N GLN A 28 11.81 -14.28 -3.61
CA GLN A 28 11.69 -13.83 -2.21
C GLN A 28 12.03 -12.35 -1.99
N GLN A 29 11.84 -11.53 -3.03
CA GLN A 29 12.04 -10.08 -2.93
C GLN A 29 10.81 -9.40 -2.32
N VAL A 30 9.63 -9.94 -2.63
CA VAL A 30 8.34 -9.41 -2.22
C VAL A 30 7.48 -10.52 -1.62
N ASP A 31 6.75 -10.20 -0.55
CA ASP A 31 5.71 -11.03 0.04
C ASP A 31 4.40 -10.23 0.01
N LEU A 32 3.32 -10.83 -0.50
CA LEU A 32 2.04 -10.15 -0.72
C LEU A 32 1.00 -10.69 0.26
N SER A 33 0.39 -9.78 1.02
CA SER A 33 -0.83 -10.04 1.79
C SER A 33 -1.98 -9.20 1.25
N PHE A 34 -3.21 -9.66 1.50
CA PHE A 34 -4.42 -9.04 0.97
C PHE A 34 -5.42 -8.82 2.11
N ALA A 35 -6.13 -7.70 2.04
CA ALA A 35 -7.26 -7.38 2.89
C ALA A 35 -8.39 -6.81 2.01
N HIS A 36 -9.63 -7.17 2.33
CA HIS A 36 -10.82 -6.80 1.57
C HIS A 36 -11.61 -5.66 2.21
N SER A 37 -11.07 -5.05 3.27
CA SER A 37 -11.64 -3.91 3.98
C SER A 37 -10.57 -3.19 4.79
N GLY A 38 -10.82 -1.93 5.15
CA GLY A 38 -9.95 -1.18 6.07
C GLY A 38 -9.86 -1.84 7.45
N GLU A 39 -10.94 -2.46 7.93
CA GLU A 39 -10.96 -3.21 9.18
C GLU A 39 -10.02 -4.42 9.16
N GLU A 40 -10.09 -5.22 8.09
CA GLU A 40 -9.21 -6.37 7.89
C GLU A 40 -7.74 -5.94 7.78
N ALA A 41 -7.48 -4.83 7.07
CA ALA A 41 -6.14 -4.27 6.96
C ALA A 41 -5.58 -3.86 8.34
N LEU A 42 -6.36 -3.15 9.17
CA LEU A 42 -5.96 -2.77 10.52
C LEU A 42 -5.70 -3.99 11.44
N GLY A 43 -6.46 -5.07 11.25
CA GLY A 43 -6.24 -6.35 11.92
C GLY A 43 -4.93 -7.00 11.49
N GLY A 44 -4.66 -7.03 10.19
CA GLY A 44 -3.44 -7.58 9.61
C GLY A 44 -2.16 -6.86 10.04
N LEU A 45 -2.23 -5.53 10.26
CA LEU A 45 -1.08 -4.71 10.68
C LEU A 45 -0.67 -4.92 12.15
N ALA A 46 -1.50 -5.55 12.99
CA ALA A 46 -1.21 -5.65 14.41
C ALA A 46 0.03 -6.52 14.73
N ASN A 47 0.38 -7.47 13.85
CA ASN A 47 1.45 -8.44 14.07
C ASN A 47 2.38 -8.61 12.85
N SER A 48 2.33 -7.69 11.88
CA SER A 48 3.07 -7.82 10.62
C SER A 48 4.06 -6.67 10.42
N GLU A 49 5.25 -7.02 9.91
CA GLU A 49 6.28 -6.07 9.46
C GLU A 49 5.95 -5.58 8.04
N VAL A 50 4.72 -5.13 7.82
CA VAL A 50 4.32 -4.56 6.53
C VAL A 50 5.16 -3.32 6.29
N GLY A 51 5.92 -3.31 5.19
CA GLY A 51 6.72 -2.16 4.78
C GLY A 51 5.94 -1.21 3.87
N LEU A 52 4.94 -1.74 3.16
CA LEU A 52 4.13 -0.97 2.22
C LEU A 52 2.67 -1.41 2.22
N ILE A 53 1.77 -0.44 2.14
CA ILE A 53 0.34 -0.63 1.93
C ILE A 53 -0.04 0.01 0.60
N LEU A 54 -0.73 -0.76 -0.24
CA LEU A 54 -1.42 -0.27 -1.44
C LEU A 54 -2.91 -0.33 -1.16
N SER A 55 -3.56 0.81 -0.96
CA SER A 55 -4.99 0.86 -0.59
C SER A 55 -5.82 1.50 -1.68
N ASP A 56 -6.92 0.87 -2.09
CA ASP A 56 -7.98 1.61 -2.78
C ASP A 56 -8.51 2.71 -1.85
N ILE A 57 -8.93 3.84 -2.43
CA ILE A 57 -9.67 4.88 -1.73
C ILE A 57 -11.12 4.44 -1.54
N ASN A 58 -11.73 3.90 -2.58
CA ASN A 58 -13.18 3.68 -2.62
C ASN A 58 -13.52 2.27 -2.14
N MET A 59 -13.65 2.09 -0.82
CA MET A 59 -14.07 0.83 -0.21
C MET A 59 -15.35 1.01 0.62
N PRO A 60 -16.24 0.01 0.68
CA PRO A 60 -17.41 0.05 1.55
C PRO A 60 -17.01 0.01 3.03
N GLY A 61 -17.72 0.78 3.86
CA GLY A 61 -17.44 0.87 5.30
C GLY A 61 -16.30 1.84 5.58
N MET A 62 -15.12 1.32 5.87
CA MET A 62 -13.91 2.13 6.04
C MET A 62 -13.23 2.38 4.70
N ASP A 63 -13.28 3.62 4.23
CA ASP A 63 -12.57 4.05 3.04
C ASP A 63 -11.05 4.11 3.26
N GLY A 64 -10.29 4.21 2.17
CA GLY A 64 -8.83 4.25 2.21
C GLY A 64 -8.25 5.48 2.91
N LEU A 65 -8.95 6.62 2.91
CA LEU A 65 -8.50 7.84 3.57
C LEU A 65 -8.64 7.72 5.09
N GLU A 66 -9.73 7.13 5.57
CA GLU A 66 -9.96 6.80 6.97
C GLU A 66 -8.96 5.75 7.45
N LEU A 67 -8.70 4.72 6.66
CA LEU A 67 -7.65 3.73 6.93
C LEU A 67 -6.28 4.41 7.10
N LEU A 68 -5.88 5.28 6.16
CA LEU A 68 -4.66 6.05 6.22
C LEU A 68 -4.54 6.85 7.52
N ARG A 69 -5.59 7.62 7.88
CA ARG A 69 -5.62 8.41 9.12
C ARG A 69 -5.43 7.53 10.35
N ARG A 70 -6.12 6.39 10.42
CA ARG A 70 -6.02 5.45 11.55
C ARG A 70 -4.63 4.82 11.66
N ILE A 71 -4.01 4.45 10.54
CA ILE A 71 -2.67 3.88 10.55
C ILE A 71 -1.66 4.93 11.03
N ARG A 72 -1.72 6.17 10.51
CA ARG A 72 -0.84 7.25 10.96
C ARG A 72 -1.00 7.58 12.45
N GLN A 73 -2.21 7.48 12.99
CA GLN A 73 -2.45 7.64 14.43
C GLN A 73 -1.93 6.45 15.26
N LYS A 74 -2.11 5.22 14.77
CA LYS A 74 -1.74 3.99 15.51
C LYS A 74 -0.23 3.71 15.49
N TYR A 75 0.48 4.09 14.42
CA TYR A 75 1.91 3.83 14.22
C TYR A 75 2.72 5.14 14.01
N PRO A 76 2.77 6.06 14.98
CA PRO A 76 3.33 7.41 14.77
C PRO A 76 4.87 7.45 14.62
N LYS A 77 5.60 6.39 14.99
CA LYS A 77 7.07 6.38 15.00
C LYS A 77 7.69 5.74 13.76
N GLN A 78 7.11 4.63 13.30
CA GLN A 78 7.58 3.86 12.15
C GLN A 78 6.35 3.28 11.43
N PRO A 79 5.52 4.13 10.82
CA PRO A 79 4.39 3.64 10.06
C PRO A 79 4.88 2.97 8.77
N PRO A 80 4.14 1.99 8.23
CA PRO A 80 4.37 1.51 6.87
C PRO A 80 4.27 2.67 5.87
N ALA A 81 4.94 2.53 4.73
CA ALA A 81 4.66 3.38 3.59
C ALA A 81 3.23 3.10 3.10
N ILE A 82 2.48 4.13 2.71
CA ILE A 82 1.09 4.01 2.25
C ILE A 82 0.96 4.73 0.92
N MET A 83 0.59 3.98 -0.12
CA MET A 83 0.21 4.54 -1.42
C MET A 83 -1.26 4.34 -1.66
N MET A 84 -1.94 5.43 -2.01
CA MET A 84 -3.37 5.38 -2.35
C MET A 84 -3.55 5.05 -3.83
N VAL A 85 -4.46 4.15 -4.14
CA VAL A 85 -4.86 3.77 -5.49
C VAL A 85 -6.25 4.34 -5.75
N THR A 86 -6.43 5.14 -6.80
CA THR A 86 -7.71 5.81 -7.10
C THR A 86 -8.03 5.84 -8.58
N ALA A 87 -9.30 6.02 -8.95
CA ALA A 87 -9.70 6.24 -10.33
C ALA A 87 -9.21 7.59 -10.87
N TYR A 88 -9.10 7.71 -12.20
CA TYR A 88 -8.68 8.94 -12.86
C TYR A 88 -9.69 10.08 -12.62
N GLY A 89 -9.19 11.28 -12.31
CA GLY A 89 -10.01 12.50 -12.18
C GLY A 89 -10.38 12.90 -10.75
N ASP A 90 -9.82 12.26 -9.74
CA ASP A 90 -10.14 12.49 -8.33
C ASP A 90 -9.10 13.38 -7.62
N ASP A 91 -8.96 14.61 -8.12
CA ASP A 91 -8.01 15.59 -7.59
C ASP A 91 -8.29 15.94 -6.12
N GLU A 92 -9.56 15.88 -5.69
CA GLU A 92 -9.93 16.13 -4.30
C GLU A 92 -9.41 15.04 -3.38
N ASN A 93 -9.64 13.75 -3.71
CA ASN A 93 -9.10 12.66 -2.90
C ASN A 93 -7.59 12.60 -2.93
N TYR A 94 -6.95 12.98 -4.04
CA TYR A 94 -5.50 13.16 -4.08
C TYR A 94 -5.02 14.18 -3.05
N GLN A 95 -5.61 15.39 -3.04
CA GLN A 95 -5.26 16.43 -2.08
C GLN A 95 -5.53 16.00 -0.64
N GLN A 96 -6.65 15.31 -0.39
CA GLN A 96 -6.98 14.80 0.94
C GLN A 96 -5.99 13.72 1.41
N ALA A 97 -5.60 12.79 0.54
CA ALA A 97 -4.62 11.75 0.84
C ALA A 97 -3.25 12.34 1.20
N MET A 98 -2.77 13.29 0.40
CA MET A 98 -1.49 13.96 0.68
C MET A 98 -1.52 14.73 2.01
N ARG A 99 -2.62 15.43 2.32
CA ARG A 99 -2.79 16.11 3.61
C ARG A 99 -2.88 15.15 4.81
N ALA A 100 -3.45 13.97 4.59
CA ALA A 100 -3.51 12.90 5.59
C ALA A 100 -2.18 12.14 5.73
N GLY A 101 -1.18 12.48 4.92
CA GLY A 101 0.18 11.96 5.00
C GLY A 101 0.38 10.64 4.27
N ALA A 102 -0.30 10.39 3.14
CA ALA A 102 0.10 9.31 2.24
C ALA A 102 1.47 9.61 1.60
N ASP A 103 2.27 8.57 1.35
CA ASP A 103 3.62 8.71 0.78
C ASP A 103 3.59 8.87 -0.74
N ASP A 104 2.59 8.29 -1.39
CA ASP A 104 2.42 8.37 -2.83
C ASP A 104 0.96 8.09 -3.24
N PHE A 105 0.70 8.23 -4.54
CA PHE A 105 -0.58 7.94 -5.14
C PHE A 105 -0.40 7.28 -6.51
N LEU A 106 -1.35 6.41 -6.87
CA LEU A 106 -1.38 5.67 -8.11
C LEU A 106 -2.79 5.75 -8.70
N THR A 107 -2.88 5.89 -10.01
CA THR A 107 -4.16 5.95 -10.71
C THR A 107 -4.51 4.59 -11.30
N LYS A 108 -5.78 4.18 -11.20
CA LYS A 108 -6.37 3.04 -11.95
C LYS A 108 -6.55 3.47 -13.43
N PRO A 109 -6.26 2.60 -14.42
CA PRO A 109 -5.71 1.26 -14.26
C PRO A 109 -4.25 1.28 -13.82
N LEU A 110 -3.91 0.41 -12.85
CA LEU A 110 -2.58 0.40 -12.24
C LEU A 110 -1.49 0.01 -13.24
N ASP A 111 -0.50 0.88 -13.41
CA ASP A 111 0.73 0.54 -14.13
C ASP A 111 1.69 -0.23 -13.21
N PHE A 112 1.67 -1.55 -13.33
CA PHE A 112 2.57 -2.45 -12.59
C PHE A 112 4.06 -2.23 -12.89
N LYS A 113 4.41 -1.67 -14.05
CA LYS A 113 5.81 -1.33 -14.37
C LYS A 113 6.25 -0.12 -13.55
N LEU A 114 5.40 0.91 -13.49
CA LEU A 114 5.63 2.08 -12.64
C LEU A 114 5.68 1.71 -11.16
N LEU A 115 4.72 0.91 -10.68
CA LEU A 115 4.69 0.43 -9.29
C LEU A 115 6.01 -0.27 -8.96
N LYS A 116 6.45 -1.23 -9.78
CA LYS A 116 7.72 -1.94 -9.55
C LYS A 116 8.94 -1.02 -9.54
N THR A 117 8.94 0.07 -10.30
CA THR A 117 10.01 1.08 -10.22
C THR A 117 9.96 1.78 -8.87
N LYS A 118 8.80 2.29 -8.44
CA LYS A 118 8.63 2.96 -7.14
C LYS A 118 9.02 2.05 -5.96
N LEU A 119 8.69 0.76 -6.02
CA LEU A 119 9.09 -0.22 -5.00
C LEU A 119 10.61 -0.37 -4.87
N LYS A 120 11.36 -0.28 -5.97
CA LYS A 120 12.82 -0.34 -5.93
C LYS A 120 13.41 0.88 -5.24
N ASP A 121 12.83 2.05 -5.46
CA ASP A 121 13.26 3.27 -4.81
C ASP A 121 13.04 3.16 -3.29
N LEU A 122 11.85 2.72 -2.84
CA LEU A 122 11.56 2.50 -1.41
C LEU A 122 12.54 1.54 -0.73
N THR A 123 12.80 0.39 -1.35
CA THR A 123 13.71 -0.63 -0.79
C THR A 123 15.19 -0.23 -0.84
N ALA A 124 15.57 0.68 -1.74
CA ALA A 124 16.92 1.24 -1.80
C ALA A 124 17.19 2.26 -0.68
N HIS A 125 16.16 2.98 -0.23
CA HIS A 125 16.29 3.98 0.84
C HIS A 125 16.37 3.34 2.24
N GLU A 126 15.74 2.18 2.46
CA GLU A 126 15.88 1.42 3.72
C GLU A 126 17.31 0.92 3.98
N HIS A 127 18.13 0.78 2.94
CA HIS A 127 19.53 0.33 3.07
C HIS A 127 20.53 1.47 3.29
N GLN A 128 20.10 2.73 3.32
CA GLN A 128 21.00 3.90 3.43
C GLN A 128 20.96 4.63 4.78
N ASP A 129 20.17 4.17 5.77
CA ASP A 129 20.19 4.78 7.10
C ASP A 129 20.71 3.83 8.20
N PRO A 130 22.03 3.74 8.40
CA PRO A 130 22.64 3.19 9.60
C PRO A 130 22.90 4.28 10.66
N GLY A 131 21.96 5.22 10.89
CA GLY A 131 22.27 6.41 11.68
C GLY A 131 21.13 7.07 12.46
N HIS A 132 20.70 6.45 13.57
CA HIS A 132 20.55 7.18 14.84
C HIS A 132 20.76 6.28 16.06
#